data_AF-A0A4R3L4E7-F1
#
_entry.id   AF-A0A4R3L4E7-F1
#
_cell.length_a   1.000
_cell.length_b   1.000
_cell.length_c   1.000
_cell.angle_alpha   90.00
_cell.angle_beta   90.00
_cell.angle_gamma   90.00
#
_symmetry.space_group_name_H-M   'P 1'
#
loop_
_entity.id
_entity.type
_entity.pdbx_description
1 polymer ?
#
loop_
_entity_poly.entity_id
_entity_poly.type
_entity_poly.pdbx_seq_one_letter_code
_entity_poly.pdbx_strand_id
1 'polypeptide(L)'
;MSNWANWEMEQRIREALEKAEIRREQRTLMSSFQIMISICKEDPDFLEMTGKEIGGEGIHHTHSLAVYLSRELTKRINDGRIDDIELFHLSEKHMDELEFIDHEGNEIEAVHSHLFRLKG
;
A
#
# COMPACT_ATOMS: atom_id res chain seq x y z
N MET A 1 -7.02 -6.60 -19.83
CA MET A 1 -5.88 -6.55 -18.90
C MET A 1 -6.41 -6.16 -17.53
N SER A 2 -5.88 -6.70 -16.44
CA SER A 2 -6.27 -6.26 -15.10
C SER A 2 -5.72 -4.86 -14.83
N ASN A 3 -6.44 -4.01 -14.08
CA ASN A 3 -5.97 -2.68 -13.67
C ASN A 3 -4.54 -2.72 -13.08
N TRP A 4 -4.21 -3.78 -12.33
CA TRP A 4 -2.87 -4.02 -11.81
C TRP A 4 -1.74 -3.91 -12.84
N ALA A 5 -1.94 -4.49 -14.03
CA ALA A 5 -0.95 -4.48 -15.10
C ALA A 5 -0.91 -3.12 -15.80
N ASN A 6 -2.08 -2.53 -16.06
CA ASN A 6 -2.18 -1.21 -16.69
C ASN A 6 -1.55 -0.10 -15.83
N TRP A 7 -1.59 -0.26 -14.51
CA TRP A 7 -1.02 0.69 -13.56
C TRP A 7 0.44 0.40 -13.19
N GLU A 8 1.05 -0.63 -13.80
CA GLU A 8 2.41 -1.09 -13.47
C GLU A 8 2.60 -1.29 -11.95
N MET A 9 1.54 -1.74 -11.29
CA MET A 9 1.39 -1.66 -9.83
C MET A 9 2.50 -2.43 -9.10
N GLU A 10 2.94 -3.56 -9.66
CA GLU A 10 3.99 -4.37 -9.07
C GLU A 10 5.34 -3.63 -9.01
N GLN A 11 5.70 -2.94 -10.10
CA GLN A 11 6.95 -2.19 -10.18
C GLN A 11 6.93 -1.01 -9.19
N ARG A 12 5.83 -0.26 -9.17
CA ARG A 12 5.64 0.87 -8.24
C ARG A 12 5.69 0.44 -6.77
N ILE A 13 5.13 -0.73 -6.45
CA ILE A 13 5.22 -1.30 -5.10
C ILE A 13 6.68 -1.63 -4.75
N ARG A 14 7.43 -2.26 -5.65
CA ARG A 14 8.85 -2.57 -5.41
C ARG A 14 9.65 -1.29 -5.16
N GLU A 15 9.49 -0.29 -6.02
CA GLU A 15 10.16 1.00 -5.86
C GLU A 15 9.82 1.69 -4.52
N ALA A 16 8.55 1.65 -4.10
CA ALA A 16 8.14 2.16 -2.80
C ALA A 16 8.81 1.39 -1.64
N LEU A 17 8.82 0.06 -1.70
CA LEU A 17 9.45 -0.80 -0.67
C LEU A 17 10.98 -0.69 -0.67
N GLU A 18 11.61 -0.41 -1.81
CA GLU A 18 13.05 -0.15 -1.91
C GLU A 18 13.44 1.18 -1.23
N LYS A 19 12.52 2.14 -1.16
CA LYS A 19 12.70 3.42 -0.48
C LYS A 19 12.40 3.36 1.03
N ALA A 20 11.88 2.24 1.52
CA ALA A 20 11.64 2.04 2.95
C ALA A 20 12.92 2.25 3.77
N GLU A 21 12.79 2.86 4.95
CA GLU A 21 13.92 3.07 5.85
C GLU A 21 14.63 1.74 6.18
N ILE A 22 15.94 1.77 6.30
CA ILE A 22 16.71 0.64 6.82
C ILE A 22 16.97 0.89 8.29
N ARG A 23 16.47 0.01 9.16
CA ARG A 23 16.72 0.05 10.61
C ARG A 23 17.27 -1.30 11.06
N ARG A 24 18.39 -1.27 11.79
CA ARG A 24 19.08 -2.47 12.29
C ARG A 24 19.28 -3.53 11.18
N GLU A 25 19.80 -3.07 10.04
CA GLU A 25 20.13 -3.90 8.86
C GLU A 25 18.92 -4.53 8.15
N GLN A 26 17.69 -4.19 8.55
CA GLN A 26 16.48 -4.67 7.89
C GLN A 26 15.68 -3.51 7.30
N ARG A 27 15.13 -3.72 6.11
CA ARG A 27 14.11 -2.81 5.55
C ARG A 27 12.88 -2.81 6.44
N THR A 28 12.40 -1.63 6.79
CA THR A 28 11.19 -1.49 7.58
C THR A 28 9.98 -1.95 6.78
N LEU A 29 8.99 -2.43 7.52
CA LEU A 29 7.70 -2.79 6.95
C LEU A 29 6.92 -1.52 6.60
N MET A 30 6.20 -1.56 5.47
CA MET A 30 5.28 -0.51 5.06
C MET A 30 3.85 -1.04 5.00
N SER A 31 2.89 -0.27 5.48
CA SER A 31 1.47 -0.54 5.26
C SER A 31 1.09 -0.28 3.80
N SER A 32 -0.02 -0.87 3.36
CA SER A 32 -0.61 -0.53 2.04
C SER A 32 -0.88 0.96 1.87
N PHE A 33 -1.22 1.69 2.94
CA PHE A 33 -1.38 3.14 2.94
C PHE A 33 -0.06 3.86 2.72
N GLN A 34 1.00 3.50 3.46
CA GLN A 34 2.32 4.09 3.28
C GLN A 34 2.87 3.85 1.88
N ILE A 35 2.67 2.65 1.32
CA ILE A 35 3.05 2.33 -0.06
C ILE A 35 2.29 3.23 -1.02
N MET A 36 0.97 3.35 -0.88
CA MET A 36 0.16 4.20 -1.75
C MET A 36 0.55 5.67 -1.67
N ILE A 37 0.76 6.19 -0.46
CA ILE A 37 1.23 7.57 -0.25
C ILE A 37 2.59 7.76 -0.92
N SER A 38 3.50 6.77 -0.82
CA SER A 38 4.78 6.83 -1.51
C SER A 38 4.62 6.86 -3.03
N ILE A 39 3.69 6.09 -3.60
CA ILE A 39 3.41 6.10 -5.04
C ILE A 39 2.86 7.46 -5.47
N CYS A 40 1.88 8.01 -4.76
CA CYS A 40 1.27 9.31 -5.08
C CYS A 40 2.24 10.49 -4.88
N LYS A 41 3.22 10.38 -3.98
CA LYS A 41 4.29 11.39 -3.84
C LYS A 41 5.20 11.45 -5.05
N GLU A 42 5.45 10.32 -5.70
CA GLU A 42 6.31 10.23 -6.89
C GLU A 42 5.53 10.49 -8.18
N ASP A 43 4.24 10.18 -8.19
CA ASP A 43 3.31 10.38 -9.30
C ASP A 43 1.97 10.93 -8.78
N PRO A 44 1.84 12.25 -8.60
CA PRO A 44 0.63 12.88 -8.08
C PRO A 44 -0.62 12.62 -8.95
N ASP A 45 -0.43 12.43 -10.26
CA ASP A 45 -1.52 12.19 -11.20
C ASP A 45 -2.05 10.74 -11.15
N PHE A 46 -1.41 9.87 -10.36
CA PHE A 46 -1.76 8.45 -10.24
C PHE A 46 -3.21 8.24 -9.76
N LEU A 47 -3.69 9.08 -8.86
CA LEU A 47 -5.07 9.01 -8.36
C LEU A 47 -6.08 9.31 -9.46
N GLU A 48 -5.84 10.37 -10.23
CA GLU A 48 -6.68 10.73 -11.39
C GLU A 48 -6.66 9.61 -12.44
N MET A 49 -5.48 9.08 -12.77
CA MET A 49 -5.32 7.98 -13.72
C MET A 49 -6.12 6.73 -13.30
N THR A 50 -6.15 6.43 -12.01
CA THR A 50 -6.87 5.25 -11.49
C THR A 50 -8.36 5.50 -11.30
N GLY A 51 -8.79 6.76 -11.23
CA GLY A 51 -10.15 7.17 -10.86
C GLY A 51 -10.52 6.77 -9.43
N LYS A 52 -9.53 6.69 -8.53
CA LYS A 52 -9.69 6.19 -7.15
C LYS A 52 -9.04 7.12 -6.15
N GLU A 53 -9.56 7.07 -4.93
CA GLU A 53 -8.98 7.71 -3.76
C GLU A 53 -8.01 6.75 -3.05
N ILE A 54 -7.05 7.30 -2.28
CA ILE A 54 -6.10 6.50 -1.50
C ILE A 54 -6.83 5.58 -0.52
N GLY A 55 -7.83 6.12 0.20
CA GLY A 55 -8.61 5.42 1.22
C GLY A 55 -8.77 6.23 2.50
N GLY A 56 -9.44 5.66 3.50
CA GLY A 56 -9.81 6.33 4.75
C GLY A 56 -11.09 5.74 5.34
N GLU A 57 -11.38 6.00 6.62
CA GLU A 57 -12.73 5.85 7.17
C GLU A 57 -13.73 6.74 6.39
N GLY A 58 -14.98 6.29 6.25
CA GLY A 58 -16.03 7.03 5.52
C GLY A 58 -15.95 6.95 4.00
N ILE A 59 -14.83 6.55 3.41
CA ILE A 59 -14.72 6.23 1.98
C ILE A 59 -15.27 4.81 1.78
N HIS A 60 -16.20 4.62 0.83
CA HIS A 60 -16.75 3.30 0.51
C HIS A 60 -15.62 2.29 0.31
N HIS A 61 -15.36 1.43 1.30
CA HIS A 61 -14.16 0.59 1.45
C HIS A 61 -13.82 -0.28 0.23
N THR A 62 -14.80 -0.51 -0.65
CA THR A 62 -14.65 -1.21 -1.93
C THR A 62 -13.91 -0.42 -3.02
N HIS A 63 -13.71 0.89 -2.87
CA HIS A 63 -13.16 1.76 -3.91
C HIS A 63 -11.72 2.22 -3.67
N SER A 64 -11.19 2.15 -2.44
CA SER A 64 -9.88 2.72 -2.12
C SER A 64 -8.70 1.94 -2.71
N LEU A 65 -7.66 2.68 -3.10
CA LEU A 65 -6.44 2.10 -3.65
C LEU A 65 -5.64 1.32 -2.60
N ALA A 66 -5.55 1.79 -1.37
CA ALA A 66 -4.81 1.09 -0.32
C ALA A 66 -5.44 -0.29 -0.02
N VAL A 67 -6.77 -0.38 0.06
CA VAL A 67 -7.48 -1.66 0.25
C VAL A 67 -7.33 -2.55 -0.99
N TYR A 68 -7.46 -1.98 -2.20
CA TYR A 68 -7.23 -2.72 -3.43
C TYR A 68 -5.81 -3.30 -3.49
N LEU A 69 -4.79 -2.48 -3.21
CA LEU A 69 -3.38 -2.88 -3.17
C LEU A 69 -3.19 -4.01 -2.16
N SER A 70 -3.65 -3.80 -0.93
CA SER A 70 -3.55 -4.77 0.17
C SER A 70 -4.12 -6.14 -0.24
N ARG A 71 -5.33 -6.16 -0.82
CA ARG A 71 -6.00 -7.39 -1.27
C ARG A 71 -5.27 -8.06 -2.43
N GLU A 72 -4.95 -7.30 -3.47
CA GLU A 72 -4.36 -7.83 -4.70
C GLU A 72 -2.91 -8.28 -4.52
N LEU A 73 -2.13 -7.58 -3.68
CA LEU A 73 -0.77 -7.95 -3.32
C LEU A 73 -0.75 -9.21 -2.46
N THR A 74 -1.59 -9.26 -1.41
CA THR A 74 -1.75 -10.46 -0.56
C THR A 74 -2.11 -11.68 -1.38
N LYS A 75 -3.08 -11.54 -2.30
CA LYS A 75 -3.47 -12.64 -3.21
C LYS A 75 -2.31 -13.12 -4.07
N ARG A 76 -1.54 -12.20 -4.67
CA ARG A 76 -0.40 -12.55 -5.54
C ARG A 76 0.74 -13.22 -4.77
N ILE A 77 1.02 -12.77 -3.55
CA ILE A 77 2.01 -13.39 -2.66
C ILE A 77 1.58 -14.81 -2.30
N ASN A 78 0.33 -14.99 -1.85
CA ASN A 78 -0.19 -16.31 -1.46
C ASN A 78 -0.28 -17.29 -2.65
N ASP A 79 -0.54 -16.78 -3.86
CA ASP A 79 -0.56 -17.58 -5.08
C ASP A 79 0.86 -17.87 -5.64
N GLY A 80 1.93 -17.38 -5.00
CA GLY A 80 3.32 -17.54 -5.46
C GLY A 80 3.67 -16.76 -6.72
N ARG A 81 2.87 -15.76 -7.10
CA ARG A 81 3.11 -14.89 -8.26
C ARG A 81 4.10 -13.77 -7.96
N ILE A 82 4.20 -13.40 -6.69
CA ILE A 82 5.21 -12.48 -6.14
C ILE A 82 5.85 -13.24 -4.99
N ASP A 83 7.14 -13.55 -5.12
CA ASP A 83 7.89 -14.35 -4.16
C ASP A 83 9.00 -13.55 -3.46
N ASP A 84 9.25 -12.32 -3.88
CA ASP A 84 10.28 -11.41 -3.38
C ASP A 84 9.75 -10.40 -2.33
N ILE A 85 8.44 -10.40 -2.06
CA ILE A 85 7.80 -9.55 -1.05
C ILE A 85 7.25 -10.42 0.09
N GLU A 86 7.54 -10.02 1.32
CA GLU A 86 6.99 -10.63 2.52
C GLU A 86 5.71 -9.91 2.97
N LEU A 87 4.77 -10.69 3.51
CA LEU A 87 3.49 -10.24 4.05
C LEU A 87 3.44 -10.50 5.56
N PHE A 88 3.01 -9.50 6.31
CA PHE A 88 2.78 -9.56 7.75
C PHE A 88 1.40 -9.00 8.08
N HIS A 89 0.77 -9.57 9.10
CA HIS A 89 -0.52 -9.11 9.60
C HIS A 89 -0.30 -8.16 10.78
N LEU A 90 -0.82 -6.93 10.67
CA LEU A 90 -0.98 -6.07 11.83
C LEU A 90 -2.27 -6.45 12.56
N SER A 91 -2.23 -6.46 13.89
CA SER A 91 -3.41 -6.72 14.71
C SER A 91 -4.50 -5.67 14.44
N GLU A 92 -5.76 -6.11 14.31
CA GLU A 92 -6.91 -5.21 14.15
C GLU A 92 -7.22 -4.39 15.41
N LYS A 93 -6.67 -4.79 16.57
CA LYS A 93 -6.80 -4.04 17.81
C LYS A 93 -6.21 -2.63 17.65
N HIS A 94 -7.03 -1.60 17.84
CA HIS A 94 -6.67 -0.18 17.68
C HIS A 94 -6.28 0.22 16.25
N MET A 95 -6.76 -0.50 15.23
CA MET A 95 -6.49 -0.15 13.83
C MET A 95 -7.12 1.21 13.46
N ASP A 96 -8.29 1.48 14.01
CA ASP A 96 -9.02 2.75 13.93
C ASP A 96 -8.26 3.94 14.53
N GLU A 97 -7.25 3.69 15.36
CA GLU A 97 -6.38 4.75 15.92
C GLU A 97 -5.17 5.05 15.02
N LEU A 98 -5.00 4.36 13.90
CA LEU A 98 -3.87 4.58 12.98
C LEU A 98 -4.24 5.60 11.91
N GLU A 99 -3.54 6.73 11.93
CA GLU A 99 -3.71 7.80 10.97
C GLU A 99 -2.44 7.96 10.11
N PHE A 100 -2.65 8.32 8.85
CA PHE A 100 -1.60 8.70 7.92
C PHE A 100 -1.88 10.07 7.33
N ILE A 101 -0.81 10.83 7.03
CA ILE A 101 -0.92 12.05 6.24
C ILE A 101 -0.57 11.72 4.79
N ASP A 102 -1.48 12.01 3.88
CA ASP A 102 -1.28 11.75 2.46
C ASP A 102 -0.31 12.74 1.80
N HIS A 103 -0.16 12.61 0.48
CA HIS A 103 0.71 13.48 -0.31
C HIS A 103 0.23 14.94 -0.44
N GLU A 104 -1.05 15.21 -0.21
CA GLU A 104 -1.66 16.55 -0.26
C GLU A 104 -1.81 17.18 1.14
N GLY A 105 -1.52 16.42 2.20
CA GLY A 105 -1.61 16.86 3.59
C GLY A 105 -2.93 16.50 4.27
N ASN A 106 -3.76 15.65 3.67
CA ASN A 106 -5.01 15.18 4.25
C ASN A 106 -4.76 14.01 5.21
N GLU A 107 -5.54 13.97 6.30
CA GLU A 107 -5.57 12.86 7.23
C GLU A 107 -6.34 11.67 6.63
N ILE A 108 -5.77 10.48 6.78
CA ILE A 108 -6.33 9.21 6.33
C ILE A 108 -6.34 8.23 7.50
N GLU A 109 -7.53 7.87 7.94
CA GLU A 109 -7.75 6.83 8.94
C GLU A 109 -7.60 5.43 8.31
N ALA A 110 -6.76 4.59 8.93
CA ALA A 110 -6.46 3.26 8.42
C ALA A 110 -7.58 2.29 8.78
N VAL A 111 -8.17 1.66 7.77
CA VAL A 111 -9.29 0.71 7.98
C VAL A 111 -8.83 -0.75 8.06
N HIS A 112 -7.68 -1.08 7.48
CA HIS A 112 -7.00 -2.38 7.56
C HIS A 112 -5.52 -2.24 7.19
N SER A 113 -4.62 -2.97 7.86
CA SER A 113 -3.20 -2.90 7.52
C SER A 113 -2.55 -4.28 7.46
N HIS A 114 -2.35 -4.77 6.25
CA HIS A 114 -1.24 -5.66 5.96
C HIS A 114 0.05 -4.83 5.87
N LEU A 115 1.13 -5.42 6.35
CA LEU A 115 2.46 -4.86 6.32
C LEU A 115 3.31 -5.66 5.33
N PHE A 116 4.12 -4.95 4.55
CA PHE A 116 4.92 -5.54 3.48
C PHE A 116 6.37 -5.06 3.54
N ARG A 117 7.30 -5.90 3.10
CA ARG A 117 8.69 -5.50 2.79
C ARG A 117 9.27 -6.40 1.70
N LEU A 118 10.31 -5.92 1.03
CA LEU A 118 11.13 -6.77 0.17
C LEU A 118 11.95 -7.75 1.00
N LYS A 119 12.12 -8.97 0.48
CA LYS A 119 13.10 -9.93 1.00
C LYS A 119 14.51 -9.37 0.81
N GLY A 120 15.35 -9.56 1.83
CA GLY A 120 16.78 -9.21 1.79
C GLY A 120 17.63 -10.30 1.15
#